data_AF-A0A943QPH9-F1
#
_entry.id   AF-A0A943QPH9-F1
#
_cell.length_a   1.000
_cell.length_b   1.000
_cell.length_c   1.000
_cell.angle_alpha   90.00
_cell.angle_beta   90.00
_cell.angle_gamma   90.00
#
_symmetry.space_group_name_H-M   'P 1'
#
loop_
_entity.id
_entity.type
_entity.pdbx_description
1 polymer ?
#
loop_
_entity_poly.entity_id
_entity_poly.type
_entity_poly.pdbx_seq_one_letter_code
_entity_poly.pdbx_strand_id
1 'polypeptide(L)'
;MKKARYISTEENILIEAKSITPKQYERTYRGKLYCEQEDCDAQLVFNERQKGKFVRYFSTLQGSNHKKGCPNEIKHKKGKKPVLHIGGDDINISESHIQKVLDDAYKTFLNKLYPSKDKTTQMIKRKKKIVSIQDNTLAASIELSGTPVTTGQGKNIIEGKEPFIYKREVAEISSKDINTFKEIHGIIDGIRIYSDEIFLDLKGLDGSKISVYMGTPFRTNFNQEFNLMHYIEIYITKQKEMNFPLICTSVGELSTSNKADIVQIYNYRHFKINRLGFYQIIDAVNQMAQIEFEI
;
A
#
# COMPACT_ATOMS: atom_id res chain seq x y z
N MET A 1 8.98 -20.57 15.90
CA MET A 1 9.29 -21.26 17.17
C MET A 1 8.67 -20.50 18.33
N LYS A 2 8.26 -21.18 19.40
CA LYS A 2 7.68 -20.54 20.60
C LYS A 2 8.71 -20.27 21.69
N LYS A 3 9.84 -20.98 21.65
CA LYS A 3 10.92 -20.94 22.63
C LYS A 3 12.24 -20.63 21.93
N ALA A 4 13.17 -20.04 22.67
CA ALA A 4 14.53 -19.73 22.24
C ALA A 4 15.46 -19.82 23.45
N ARG A 5 16.73 -20.16 23.24
CA ARG A 5 17.77 -19.97 24.27
C ARG A 5 18.28 -18.54 24.19
N TYR A 6 18.36 -17.86 25.31
CA TYR A 6 19.08 -16.61 25.43
C TYR A 6 20.46 -16.91 26.00
N ILE A 7 21.49 -16.51 25.26
CA ILE A 7 22.88 -16.69 25.66
C ILE A 7 23.46 -15.30 25.92
N SER A 8 23.77 -15.02 27.18
CA SER A 8 24.55 -13.86 27.62
C SER A 8 25.92 -14.32 28.10
N THR A 9 26.77 -13.36 28.53
CA THR A 9 28.06 -13.66 29.15
C THR A 9 27.94 -14.42 30.48
N GLU A 10 26.75 -14.42 31.10
CA GLU A 10 26.53 -14.93 32.46
C GLU A 10 25.39 -15.96 32.56
N GLU A 11 24.49 -16.03 31.57
CA GLU A 11 23.27 -16.85 31.63
C GLU A 11 22.96 -17.57 30.30
N ASN A 12 22.51 -18.82 30.41
CA ASN A 12 21.88 -19.58 29.32
C ASN A 12 20.49 -20.03 29.77
N ILE A 13 19.45 -19.29 29.38
CA ILE A 13 18.08 -19.53 29.82
C ILE A 13 17.14 -19.72 28.64
N LEU A 14 16.13 -20.56 28.84
CA LEU A 14 15.10 -20.81 27.84
C LEU A 14 13.94 -19.81 28.01
N ILE A 15 13.66 -19.07 26.94
CA ILE A 15 12.71 -17.96 26.92
C ILE A 15 11.53 -18.30 26.01
N GLU A 16 10.32 -18.01 26.46
CA GLU A 16 9.12 -18.10 25.63
C GLU A 16 8.82 -16.79 24.90
N ALA A 17 8.42 -16.85 23.63
CA ALA A 17 8.08 -15.67 22.85
C ALA A 17 6.89 -14.88 23.43
N LYS A 18 6.03 -15.54 24.22
CA LYS A 18 4.89 -14.87 24.87
C LYS A 18 5.32 -14.00 26.05
N SER A 19 6.41 -14.33 26.74
CA SER A 19 6.85 -13.64 27.95
C SER A 19 7.72 -12.42 27.66
N ILE A 20 8.09 -12.18 26.40
CA ILE A 20 8.88 -11.02 25.98
C ILE A 20 8.06 -10.00 25.20
N THR A 21 8.38 -8.73 25.41
CA THR A 21 7.82 -7.59 24.67
C THR A 21 8.79 -7.08 23.60
N PRO A 22 8.32 -6.36 22.56
CA PRO A 22 9.20 -5.74 21.57
C PRO A 22 10.28 -4.84 22.19
N LYS A 23 9.93 -4.07 23.24
CA LYS A 23 10.89 -3.19 23.95
C LYS A 23 11.99 -3.98 24.65
N GLN A 24 11.66 -5.10 25.29
CA GLN A 24 12.64 -5.99 25.93
C GLN A 24 13.50 -6.70 24.88
N TYR A 25 12.91 -7.09 23.75
CA TYR A 25 13.67 -7.68 22.64
C TYR A 25 14.78 -6.75 22.16
N GLU A 26 14.45 -5.52 21.81
CA GLU A 26 15.43 -4.55 21.30
C GLU A 26 16.54 -4.22 22.29
N ARG A 27 16.22 -4.15 23.60
CA ARG A 27 17.18 -3.75 24.64
C ARG A 27 18.05 -4.90 25.15
N THR A 28 17.50 -6.10 25.26
CA THR A 28 18.12 -7.20 26.02
C THR A 28 18.45 -8.40 25.14
N TYR A 29 17.55 -8.78 24.22
CA TYR A 29 17.60 -10.07 23.55
C TYR A 29 18.09 -10.03 22.10
N ARG A 30 18.13 -8.85 21.48
CA ARG A 30 18.55 -8.68 20.08
C ARG A 30 19.97 -9.21 19.87
N GLY A 31 20.12 -10.12 18.90
CA GLY A 31 21.39 -10.77 18.57
C GLY A 31 21.86 -11.86 19.55
N LYS A 32 21.09 -12.16 20.60
CA LYS A 32 21.47 -13.11 21.67
C LYS A 32 20.52 -14.31 21.80
N LEU A 33 19.61 -14.48 20.86
CA LEU A 33 18.64 -15.57 20.85
C LEU A 33 19.06 -16.66 19.88
N TYR A 34 19.01 -17.91 20.33
CA TYR A 34 19.42 -19.09 19.61
C TYR A 34 18.36 -20.18 19.68
N CYS A 35 18.50 -21.19 18.83
CA CYS A 35 17.63 -22.35 18.83
C CYS A 35 17.55 -23.01 20.22
N GLU A 36 16.37 -23.56 20.54
CA GLU A 36 16.10 -24.25 21.82
C GLU A 36 16.95 -25.51 22.06
N GLN A 37 17.63 -26.00 21.01
CA GLN A 37 18.46 -27.19 21.04
C GLN A 37 19.90 -26.81 21.43
N GLU A 38 20.49 -27.56 22.36
CA GLU A 38 21.77 -27.20 23.00
C GLU A 38 22.94 -27.07 22.00
N ASP A 39 23.01 -27.96 21.00
CA ASP A 39 24.03 -27.90 19.94
C ASP A 39 23.53 -27.30 18.63
N CYS A 40 22.56 -26.37 18.68
CA CYS A 40 22.12 -25.65 17.49
C CYS A 40 22.40 -24.15 17.63
N ASP A 41 23.36 -23.67 16.85
CA ASP A 41 23.82 -22.27 16.85
C ASP A 41 22.97 -21.36 15.95
N ALA A 42 21.81 -21.84 15.51
CA ALA A 42 20.91 -21.04 14.67
C ALA A 42 20.36 -19.86 15.46
N GLN A 43 20.69 -18.65 15.02
CA GLN A 43 20.25 -17.39 15.59
C GLN A 43 18.78 -17.14 15.27
N LEU A 44 18.07 -16.54 16.23
CA LEU A 44 16.64 -16.29 16.17
C LEU A 44 16.31 -14.80 16.32
N VAL A 45 15.20 -14.40 15.71
CA VAL A 45 14.63 -13.06 15.74
C VAL A 45 13.23 -13.12 16.33
N PHE A 46 12.90 -12.20 17.22
CA PHE A 46 11.56 -12.05 17.77
C PHE A 46 10.64 -11.34 16.78
N ASN A 47 9.43 -11.87 16.61
CA ASN A 47 8.41 -11.28 15.75
C ASN A 47 7.08 -11.20 16.50
N GLU A 48 6.37 -10.11 16.25
CA GLU A 48 4.99 -9.92 16.69
C GLU A 48 4.09 -9.79 15.45
N ARG A 49 3.08 -10.65 15.36
CA ARG A 49 2.04 -10.53 14.33
C ARG A 49 0.85 -9.77 14.92
N GLN A 50 0.62 -8.57 14.40
CA GLN A 50 -0.55 -7.74 14.75
C GLN A 50 -1.75 -7.94 13.81
N LYS A 51 -1.52 -8.44 12.58
CA LYS A 51 -2.60 -8.72 11.62
C LYS A 51 -3.18 -10.13 11.84
N GLY A 52 -4.43 -10.21 12.33
CA GLY A 52 -5.14 -11.46 12.64
C GLY A 52 -5.06 -11.82 14.14
N LYS A 53 -4.92 -13.10 14.49
CA LYS A 53 -4.72 -13.52 15.89
C LYS A 53 -3.37 -13.02 16.39
N PHE A 54 -3.38 -12.25 17.48
CA PHE A 54 -2.16 -11.77 18.15
C PHE A 54 -1.29 -12.95 18.56
N VAL A 55 -0.10 -13.05 17.95
CA VAL A 55 0.86 -14.12 18.23
C VAL A 55 2.26 -13.56 18.20
N ARG A 56 3.01 -13.87 19.25
CA ARG A 56 4.46 -13.66 19.35
C ARG A 56 5.19 -14.96 19.07
N TYR A 57 6.25 -14.90 18.28
CA TYR A 57 7.03 -16.08 17.90
C TYR A 57 8.46 -15.70 17.51
N PHE A 58 9.35 -16.69 17.54
CA PHE A 58 10.71 -16.58 17.02
C PHE A 58 10.81 -17.14 15.59
N SER A 59 11.58 -16.47 14.73
CA SER A 59 11.98 -16.95 13.41
C SER A 59 13.49 -17.06 13.31
N THR A 60 14.01 -17.99 12.53
CA THR A 60 15.45 -18.05 12.26
C THR A 60 15.91 -16.79 11.54
N LEU A 61 17.06 -16.24 11.95
CA LEU A 61 17.72 -15.13 11.29
C LEU A 61 18.14 -15.56 9.87
N GLN A 62 18.01 -14.66 8.91
CA GLN A 62 18.44 -14.91 7.54
C GLN A 62 19.94 -15.23 7.49
N GLY A 63 20.30 -16.32 6.80
CA GLY A 63 21.69 -16.80 6.72
C GLY A 63 22.15 -17.67 7.89
N SER A 64 21.35 -17.79 8.96
CA SER A 64 21.66 -18.68 10.08
C SER A 64 20.97 -20.04 9.88
N ASN A 65 21.76 -21.09 9.68
CA ASN A 65 21.25 -22.43 9.41
C ASN A 65 21.21 -23.27 10.68
N HIS A 66 20.19 -24.11 10.80
CA HIS A 66 20.11 -25.12 11.87
C HIS A 66 21.02 -26.30 11.56
N LYS A 67 21.51 -26.99 12.59
CA LYS A 67 22.27 -28.25 12.41
C LYS A 67 21.42 -29.30 11.69
N LYS A 68 22.10 -30.17 10.93
CA LYS A 68 21.49 -31.31 10.24
C LYS A 68 20.81 -32.23 11.27
N GLY A 69 19.54 -32.56 11.08
CA GLY A 69 18.75 -33.33 12.03
C GLY A 69 18.07 -32.52 13.15
N CYS A 70 18.19 -31.18 13.15
CA CYS A 70 17.40 -30.35 14.07
C CYS A 70 15.91 -30.46 13.72
N PRO A 71 14.98 -30.53 14.71
CA PRO A 71 13.54 -30.48 14.45
C PRO A 71 13.09 -29.20 13.70
N ASN A 72 13.88 -28.14 13.83
CA ASN A 72 13.67 -26.85 13.16
C ASN A 72 14.53 -26.70 11.89
N GLU A 73 15.19 -27.79 11.42
CA GLU A 73 15.96 -27.81 10.18
C GLU A 73 15.06 -27.50 8.97
N ILE A 74 15.49 -26.53 8.17
CA ILE A 74 14.81 -26.17 6.93
C ILE A 74 15.56 -26.85 5.79
N LYS A 75 14.98 -27.91 5.22
CA LYS A 75 15.55 -28.57 4.03
C LYS A 75 15.27 -27.73 2.78
N HIS A 76 16.33 -27.23 2.14
CA HIS A 76 16.24 -26.40 0.94
C HIS A 76 16.26 -27.25 -0.35
N LYS A 77 15.32 -27.02 -1.28
CA LYS A 77 15.39 -27.53 -2.67
C LYS A 77 16.00 -26.47 -3.59
N LYS A 78 16.70 -26.90 -4.65
CA LYS A 78 17.44 -26.09 -5.64
C LYS A 78 16.77 -24.74 -5.97
N GLY A 79 17.56 -23.66 -5.92
CA GLY A 79 17.12 -22.27 -5.89
C GLY A 79 16.77 -21.64 -7.24
N LYS A 80 16.18 -20.44 -7.19
CA LYS A 80 15.96 -19.55 -8.35
C LYS A 80 17.12 -18.53 -8.44
N LYS A 81 17.31 -17.97 -9.64
CA LYS A 81 18.33 -16.96 -9.95
C LYS A 81 18.34 -15.80 -8.94
N PRO A 82 19.51 -15.24 -8.60
CA PRO A 82 19.65 -14.04 -7.78
C PRO A 82 19.03 -12.85 -8.52
N VAL A 83 18.26 -12.06 -7.78
CA VAL A 83 17.69 -10.80 -8.26
C VAL A 83 18.46 -9.66 -7.61
N LEU A 84 19.07 -8.78 -8.41
CA LEU A 84 19.68 -7.55 -7.93
C LEU A 84 18.64 -6.44 -8.01
N HIS A 85 18.29 -5.86 -6.86
CA HIS A 85 17.47 -4.66 -6.79
C HIS A 85 18.36 -3.42 -6.88
N ILE A 86 18.30 -2.73 -8.01
CA ILE A 86 18.89 -1.40 -8.15
C ILE A 86 17.82 -0.42 -7.67
N GLY A 87 18.08 0.22 -6.52
CA GLY A 87 17.22 1.23 -5.93
C GLY A 87 17.62 2.65 -6.34
N GLY A 88 16.64 3.55 -6.46
CA GLY A 88 16.88 4.98 -6.67
C GLY A 88 16.41 5.54 -8.01
N ASP A 89 15.87 4.71 -8.90
CA ASP A 89 15.27 5.17 -10.15
C ASP A 89 13.77 5.42 -9.97
N ASP A 90 13.25 6.49 -10.58
CA ASP A 90 11.82 6.66 -10.80
C ASP A 90 11.36 5.67 -11.86
N ILE A 91 10.24 4.98 -11.63
CA ILE A 91 9.70 3.95 -12.53
C ILE A 91 8.29 4.31 -12.93
N ASN A 92 8.03 4.31 -14.23
CA ASN A 92 6.70 4.52 -14.77
C ASN A 92 5.79 3.33 -14.42
N ILE A 93 4.58 3.62 -13.95
CA ILE A 93 3.57 2.61 -13.63
C ILE A 93 2.54 2.54 -14.76
N SER A 94 2.17 1.32 -15.18
CA SER A 94 1.11 1.14 -16.18
C SER A 94 -0.25 1.56 -15.67
N GLU A 95 -1.08 2.07 -16.59
CA GLU A 95 -2.48 2.41 -16.33
C GLU A 95 -3.25 1.23 -15.73
N SER A 96 -3.02 0.02 -16.22
CA SER A 96 -3.71 -1.19 -15.72
C SER A 96 -3.46 -1.44 -14.23
N HIS A 97 -2.26 -1.15 -13.74
CA HIS A 97 -1.90 -1.28 -12.35
C HIS A 97 -2.52 -0.17 -11.51
N ILE A 98 -2.52 1.08 -11.99
CA ILE A 98 -3.20 2.20 -11.34
C ILE A 98 -4.68 1.88 -11.16
N GLN A 99 -5.36 1.46 -12.22
CA GLN A 99 -6.79 1.12 -12.18
C GLN A 99 -7.09 0.02 -11.15
N LYS A 100 -6.22 -1.00 -11.06
CA LYS A 100 -6.34 -2.06 -10.06
C LYS A 100 -6.13 -1.54 -8.63
N VAL A 101 -5.15 -0.65 -8.42
CA VAL A 101 -4.86 -0.05 -7.12
C VAL A 101 -6.05 0.78 -6.62
N LEU A 102 -6.64 1.61 -7.48
CA LEU A 102 -7.83 2.42 -7.18
C LEU A 102 -9.04 1.54 -6.81
N ASP A 103 -9.27 0.47 -7.56
CA ASP A 103 -10.38 -0.47 -7.30
C ASP A 103 -10.19 -1.25 -5.98
N ASP A 104 -8.96 -1.71 -5.72
CA ASP A 104 -8.62 -2.42 -4.48
C ASP A 104 -8.74 -1.50 -3.25
N ALA A 105 -8.35 -0.23 -3.37
CA ALA A 105 -8.49 0.77 -2.32
C ALA A 105 -9.96 1.02 -1.99
N TYR A 106 -10.79 1.26 -3.02
CA TYR A 106 -12.22 1.45 -2.85
C TYR A 106 -12.87 0.28 -2.13
N LYS A 107 -12.61 -0.96 -2.59
CA LYS A 107 -13.15 -2.16 -1.95
C LYS A 107 -12.71 -2.27 -0.50
N THR A 108 -11.46 -1.95 -0.20
CA THR A 108 -10.93 -2.01 1.17
C THR A 108 -11.60 -0.98 2.06
N PHE A 109 -11.76 0.26 1.58
CA PHE A 109 -12.37 1.35 2.34
C PHE A 109 -13.87 1.16 2.53
N LEU A 110 -14.59 0.73 1.50
CA LEU A 110 -16.02 0.40 1.60
C LEU A 110 -16.28 -0.69 2.65
N ASN A 111 -15.41 -1.71 2.72
CA ASN A 111 -15.48 -2.74 3.76
C ASN A 111 -15.19 -2.21 5.17
N LYS A 112 -14.40 -1.13 5.30
CA LYS A 112 -14.16 -0.44 6.60
C LYS A 112 -15.42 0.34 7.02
N LEU A 113 -16.07 1.05 6.08
CA LEU A 113 -17.29 1.82 6.32
C LEU A 113 -18.50 0.93 6.64
N TYR A 114 -18.65 -0.16 5.88
CA TYR A 114 -19.76 -1.10 5.99
C TYR A 114 -19.23 -2.53 6.16
N PRO A 115 -18.77 -2.88 7.38
CA PRO A 115 -18.30 -4.23 7.65
C PRO A 115 -19.48 -5.21 7.54
N SER A 116 -19.51 -5.99 6.46
CA SER A 116 -20.49 -7.08 6.32
C SER A 116 -20.28 -8.12 7.43
N LYS A 117 -21.38 -8.51 8.09
CA LYS A 117 -21.40 -9.54 9.14
C LYS A 117 -21.14 -10.96 8.59
N ASP A 118 -21.21 -11.16 7.28
CA ASP A 118 -21.17 -12.48 6.62
C ASP A 118 -19.82 -12.87 6.00
N LYS A 119 -18.71 -12.37 6.54
CA LYS A 119 -17.41 -12.96 6.22
C LYS A 119 -17.15 -14.15 7.13
N THR A 120 -17.80 -15.28 6.78
CA THR A 120 -17.17 -16.58 6.97
C THR A 120 -15.73 -16.44 6.51
N THR A 121 -14.80 -16.68 7.43
CA THR A 121 -13.37 -16.71 7.18
C THR A 121 -13.09 -17.67 6.04
N GLN A 122 -13.09 -17.19 4.79
CA GLN A 122 -12.40 -17.85 3.71
C GLN A 122 -10.93 -17.79 4.11
N MET A 123 -10.48 -18.86 4.78
CA MET A 123 -9.08 -19.19 4.90
C MET A 123 -8.55 -19.24 3.47
N ILE A 124 -7.95 -18.14 3.02
CA ILE A 124 -7.06 -18.16 1.88
C ILE A 124 -6.07 -19.27 2.21
N LYS A 125 -6.19 -20.42 1.52
CA LYS A 125 -5.24 -21.52 1.62
C LYS A 125 -3.89 -20.91 1.30
N ARG A 126 -3.11 -20.61 2.35
CA ARG A 126 -1.76 -20.10 2.23
C ARG A 126 -0.98 -21.14 1.44
N LYS A 127 -0.65 -20.85 0.18
CA LYS A 127 0.49 -21.50 -0.45
C LYS A 127 1.66 -21.28 0.49
N LYS A 128 2.25 -22.38 1.00
CA LYS A 128 3.42 -22.32 1.88
C LYS A 128 4.45 -21.41 1.22
N LYS A 129 4.88 -20.37 1.93
CA LYS A 129 5.94 -19.47 1.48
C LYS A 129 7.21 -20.32 1.39
N ILE A 130 7.60 -20.71 0.17
CA ILE A 130 8.89 -21.33 -0.07
C ILE A 130 9.92 -20.24 0.21
N VAL A 131 10.77 -20.48 1.21
CA VAL A 131 11.93 -19.65 1.49
C VAL A 131 12.92 -19.92 0.35
N SER A 132 13.05 -18.96 -0.57
CA SER A 132 14.02 -19.03 -1.67
C SER A 132 15.38 -18.54 -1.17
N ILE A 133 16.40 -19.39 -1.29
CA ILE A 133 17.80 -18.96 -1.28
C ILE A 133 18.21 -18.66 -2.73
N GLN A 134 18.91 -17.56 -2.93
CA GLN A 134 19.48 -17.12 -4.21
C GLN A 134 20.74 -17.96 -4.54
N ASP A 135 20.87 -18.40 -5.79
CA ASP A 135 22.00 -19.20 -6.27
C ASP A 135 23.03 -18.28 -6.95
N ASN A 136 24.11 -17.91 -6.25
CA ASN A 136 25.13 -16.96 -6.74
C ASN A 136 25.95 -17.43 -7.96
N THR A 137 25.65 -18.61 -8.52
CA THR A 137 26.31 -19.16 -9.71
C THR A 137 25.59 -18.81 -11.02
N LEU A 138 24.36 -18.28 -10.96
CA LEU A 138 23.59 -17.86 -12.12
C LEU A 138 23.69 -16.33 -12.30
N ALA A 139 23.85 -15.87 -13.56
CA ALA A 139 23.82 -14.45 -13.89
C ALA A 139 22.55 -13.80 -13.29
N ALA A 140 22.77 -12.75 -12.49
CA ALA A 140 21.69 -12.07 -11.78
C ALA A 140 20.72 -11.42 -12.77
N SER A 141 19.41 -11.58 -12.53
CA SER A 141 18.42 -10.75 -13.21
C SER A 141 18.30 -9.43 -12.46
N ILE A 142 18.38 -8.32 -13.16
CA ILE A 142 18.20 -6.99 -12.57
C ILE A 142 16.69 -6.73 -12.48
N GLU A 143 16.14 -6.64 -11.27
CA GLU A 143 14.79 -6.11 -11.06
C GLU A 143 14.92 -4.67 -10.58
N LEU A 144 14.49 -3.72 -11.41
CA LEU A 144 14.38 -2.32 -11.02
C LEU A 144 13.38 -2.18 -9.86
N SER A 145 13.84 -1.75 -8.68
CA SER A 145 13.00 -1.41 -7.52
C SER A 145 13.04 0.10 -7.35
N GLY A 146 12.05 0.79 -7.88
CA GLY A 146 12.06 2.25 -7.97
C GLY A 146 10.84 2.90 -7.34
N THR A 147 10.91 4.23 -7.22
CA THR A 147 9.79 5.05 -6.77
C THR A 147 8.76 5.09 -7.91
N PRO A 148 7.49 4.74 -7.65
CA PRO A 148 6.47 4.83 -8.69
C PRO A 148 6.25 6.29 -9.11
N VAL A 149 6.19 6.54 -10.41
CA VAL A 149 5.83 7.85 -10.98
C VAL A 149 4.88 7.69 -12.17
N THR A 150 4.17 8.76 -12.50
CA THR A 150 3.23 8.79 -13.64
C THR A 150 3.42 10.00 -14.55
N THR A 151 4.54 10.71 -14.40
CA THR A 151 4.91 11.87 -15.23
C THR A 151 5.51 11.48 -16.58
N GLY A 152 5.74 10.19 -16.82
CA GLY A 152 6.43 9.66 -18.00
C GLY A 152 7.94 9.84 -17.99
N GLN A 153 8.50 10.51 -16.96
CA GLN A 153 9.94 10.76 -16.81
C GLN A 153 10.70 9.58 -16.17
N GLY A 154 9.98 8.60 -15.64
CA GLY A 154 10.58 7.40 -15.05
C GLY A 154 11.10 6.42 -16.11
N LYS A 155 11.89 5.45 -15.66
CA LYS A 155 12.29 4.30 -16.47
C LYS A 155 11.11 3.36 -16.67
N ASN A 156 10.95 2.83 -17.87
CA ASN A 156 10.00 1.76 -18.14
C ASN A 156 10.57 0.42 -17.70
N ILE A 157 9.75 -0.45 -17.12
CA ILE A 157 10.16 -1.80 -16.77
C ILE A 157 10.12 -2.67 -18.03
N ILE A 158 11.28 -3.20 -18.42
CA ILE A 158 11.41 -4.13 -19.55
C ILE A 158 11.16 -5.57 -19.07
N GLU A 159 11.66 -5.92 -17.88
CA GLU A 159 11.40 -7.20 -17.19
C GLU A 159 11.29 -6.96 -15.68
N GLY A 160 10.34 -7.62 -15.01
CA GLY A 160 10.15 -7.52 -13.56
C GLY A 160 8.74 -7.08 -13.15
N LYS A 161 8.54 -6.90 -11.84
CA LYS A 161 7.26 -6.47 -11.26
C LYS A 161 7.24 -4.96 -11.05
N GLU A 162 6.16 -4.30 -11.46
CA GLU A 162 5.95 -2.88 -11.15
C GLU A 162 6.01 -2.57 -9.66
N PRO A 163 6.59 -1.42 -9.27
CA PRO A 163 6.63 -0.96 -7.89
C PRO A 163 5.26 -0.98 -7.24
N PHE A 164 5.26 -1.35 -5.96
CA PHE A 164 4.03 -1.38 -5.19
C PHE A 164 3.60 0.04 -4.81
N ILE A 165 2.37 0.42 -5.18
CA ILE A 165 1.76 1.68 -4.72
C ILE A 165 1.12 1.45 -3.35
N TYR A 166 1.64 2.15 -2.34
CA TYR A 166 1.10 2.09 -0.99
C TYR A 166 -0.22 2.84 -0.89
N LYS A 167 -1.21 2.20 -0.28
CA LYS A 167 -2.55 2.75 -0.02
C LYS A 167 -2.59 3.43 1.34
N ARG A 168 -3.24 4.58 1.41
CA ARG A 168 -3.45 5.36 2.64
C ARG A 168 -4.84 5.95 2.64
N GLU A 169 -5.54 5.73 3.74
CA GLU A 169 -6.73 6.51 4.04
C GLU A 169 -6.30 7.90 4.55
N VAL A 170 -7.11 8.95 4.35
CA VAL A 170 -6.73 10.33 4.72
C VAL A 170 -6.31 10.47 6.19
N ALA A 171 -6.98 9.80 7.14
CA ALA A 171 -6.60 9.83 8.56
C ALA A 171 -5.30 9.07 8.88
N GLU A 172 -4.81 8.25 7.96
CA GLU A 172 -3.57 7.49 8.11
C GLU A 172 -2.33 8.23 7.56
N ILE A 173 -2.52 9.42 6.97
CA ILE A 173 -1.44 10.22 6.38
C ILE A 173 -0.58 10.84 7.48
N SER A 174 0.73 10.76 7.30
CA SER A 174 1.72 11.30 8.22
C SER A 174 2.81 12.08 7.48
N SER A 175 3.64 12.82 8.21
CA SER A 175 4.79 13.55 7.64
C SER A 175 5.78 12.67 6.86
N LYS A 176 5.81 11.36 7.11
CA LYS A 176 6.64 10.39 6.38
C LYS A 176 6.09 10.05 4.99
N ASP A 177 4.83 10.39 4.74
CA ASP A 177 4.16 10.13 3.47
C ASP A 177 4.29 11.33 2.51
N ILE A 178 4.73 12.51 2.98
CA ILE A 178 4.97 13.70 2.16
C ILE A 178 6.15 13.46 1.19
N ASN A 179 6.05 14.00 -0.02
CA ASN A 179 6.95 13.83 -1.14
C ASN A 179 7.11 12.37 -1.56
N THR A 180 6.03 11.60 -1.45
CA THR A 180 6.01 10.21 -1.92
C THR A 180 4.77 9.94 -2.75
N PHE A 181 4.91 9.01 -3.69
CA PHE A 181 3.84 8.61 -4.56
C PHE A 181 3.00 7.49 -3.93
N LYS A 182 1.70 7.74 -3.73
CA LYS A 182 0.78 6.84 -3.04
C LYS A 182 -0.59 6.85 -3.65
N GLU A 183 -1.36 5.83 -3.28
CA GLU A 183 -2.80 5.86 -3.38
C GLU A 183 -3.36 6.50 -2.11
N ILE A 184 -4.24 7.49 -2.28
CA ILE A 184 -4.97 8.18 -1.23
C ILE A 184 -6.46 8.05 -1.46
N HIS A 185 -7.19 7.67 -0.40
CA HIS A 185 -8.65 7.57 -0.43
C HIS A 185 -9.32 8.18 0.80
N GLY A 186 -10.51 8.72 0.58
CA GLY A 186 -11.34 9.35 1.61
C GLY A 186 -12.74 9.64 1.12
N ILE A 187 -13.52 10.35 1.94
CA ILE A 187 -14.87 10.80 1.60
C ILE A 187 -14.78 12.20 0.99
N ILE A 188 -15.48 12.45 -0.12
CA ILE A 188 -15.52 13.76 -0.76
C ILE A 188 -16.29 14.76 0.10
N ASP A 189 -15.61 15.81 0.56
CA ASP A 189 -16.18 16.96 1.27
C ASP A 189 -16.64 18.04 0.30
N GLY A 190 -15.99 18.17 -0.87
CA GLY A 190 -16.37 19.17 -1.89
C GLY A 190 -15.41 19.20 -3.07
N ILE A 191 -15.68 20.09 -4.01
CA ILE A 191 -14.78 20.41 -5.13
C ILE A 191 -14.67 21.94 -5.24
N ARG A 192 -13.48 22.43 -5.58
CA ARG A 192 -13.21 23.84 -5.85
C ARG A 192 -12.52 23.93 -7.20
N ILE A 193 -13.19 24.58 -8.15
CA ILE A 193 -12.71 24.76 -9.52
C ILE A 193 -12.31 26.23 -9.67
N TYR A 194 -11.02 26.46 -9.96
CA TYR A 194 -10.47 27.77 -10.32
C TYR A 194 -10.09 27.77 -11.81
N SER A 195 -9.64 28.92 -12.31
CA SER A 195 -9.28 29.09 -13.73
C SER A 195 -8.16 28.16 -14.20
N ASP A 196 -7.27 27.77 -13.30
CA ASP A 196 -6.00 27.10 -13.58
C ASP A 196 -5.71 25.92 -12.68
N GLU A 197 -6.53 25.72 -11.64
CA GLU A 197 -6.33 24.70 -10.63
C GLU A 197 -7.68 24.13 -10.17
N ILE A 198 -7.68 22.85 -9.83
CA ILE A 198 -8.86 22.16 -9.31
C ILE A 198 -8.48 21.35 -8.08
N PHE A 199 -9.30 21.47 -7.05
CA PHE A 199 -9.14 20.77 -5.78
C PHE A 199 -10.39 19.94 -5.51
N LEU A 200 -10.22 18.63 -5.38
CA LEU A 200 -11.25 17.74 -4.86
C LEU A 200 -10.95 17.49 -3.38
N ASP A 201 -11.72 18.13 -2.50
CA ASP A 201 -11.49 18.10 -1.06
C ASP A 201 -11.99 16.78 -0.47
N LEU A 202 -11.10 16.07 0.21
CA LEU A 202 -11.36 14.80 0.88
C LEU A 202 -11.29 14.96 2.40
N LYS A 203 -12.12 14.18 3.09
CA LYS A 203 -12.17 14.06 4.54
C LYS A 203 -11.92 12.62 4.96
N GLY A 204 -11.03 12.46 5.93
CA GLY A 204 -10.76 11.19 6.59
C GLY A 204 -11.78 10.82 7.64
N LEU A 205 -11.74 9.58 8.10
CA LEU A 205 -12.67 9.09 9.13
C LEU A 205 -12.55 9.80 10.48
N ASP A 206 -11.36 10.35 10.79
CA ASP A 206 -11.11 11.14 12.01
C ASP A 206 -11.39 12.64 11.83
N GLY A 207 -11.80 13.07 10.63
CA GLY A 207 -12.04 14.47 10.28
C GLY A 207 -10.84 15.21 9.71
N SER A 208 -9.67 14.57 9.56
CA SER A 208 -8.53 15.07 8.78
C SER A 208 -8.95 15.42 7.35
N LYS A 209 -8.21 16.35 6.72
CA LYS A 209 -8.53 16.86 5.39
C LYS A 209 -7.30 16.85 4.49
N ILE A 210 -7.52 16.53 3.23
CA ILE A 210 -6.54 16.61 2.14
C ILE A 210 -7.27 16.92 0.84
N SER A 211 -6.61 17.52 -0.14
CA SER A 211 -7.22 17.74 -1.47
C SER A 211 -6.49 16.95 -2.54
N VAL A 212 -7.23 16.28 -3.42
CA VAL A 212 -6.68 15.82 -4.70
C VAL A 212 -6.54 17.05 -5.60
N TYR A 213 -5.32 17.33 -6.03
CA TYR A 213 -4.94 18.55 -6.73
C TYR A 213 -4.64 18.27 -8.19
N MET A 214 -5.31 19.01 -9.07
CA MET A 214 -5.12 19.02 -10.52
C MET A 214 -4.63 20.41 -10.93
N GLY A 215 -3.32 20.58 -10.95
CA GLY A 215 -2.65 21.84 -11.29
C GLY A 215 -2.24 21.95 -12.76
N THR A 216 -1.28 22.84 -13.02
CA THR A 216 -0.76 23.12 -14.37
C THR A 216 -0.36 21.87 -15.15
N PRO A 217 0.39 20.89 -14.60
CA PRO A 217 0.78 19.71 -15.36
C PRO A 217 -0.40 18.88 -15.86
N PHE A 218 -1.47 18.78 -15.07
CA PHE A 218 -2.70 18.11 -15.48
C PHE A 218 -3.37 18.90 -16.61
N ARG A 219 -3.59 20.19 -16.43
CA ARG A 219 -4.27 21.06 -17.39
C ARG A 219 -3.55 21.10 -18.75
N THR A 220 -2.22 21.18 -18.74
CA THR A 220 -1.42 21.22 -19.98
C THR A 220 -1.56 19.94 -20.79
N ASN A 221 -1.58 18.77 -20.13
CA ASN A 221 -1.65 17.48 -20.83
C ASN A 221 -3.08 17.02 -21.12
N PHE A 222 -4.06 17.49 -20.33
CA PHE A 222 -5.46 17.05 -20.35
C PHE A 222 -6.42 18.25 -20.31
N ASN A 223 -6.21 19.22 -21.20
CA ASN A 223 -7.00 20.46 -21.23
C ASN A 223 -8.49 20.21 -21.48
N GLN A 224 -8.82 19.25 -22.35
CA GLN A 224 -10.21 18.88 -22.61
C GLN A 224 -10.89 18.38 -21.34
N GLU A 225 -10.27 17.42 -20.64
CA GLU A 225 -10.78 16.91 -19.38
C GLU A 225 -10.83 18.00 -18.32
N PHE A 226 -9.81 18.86 -18.20
CA PHE A 226 -9.82 19.99 -17.26
C PHE A 226 -11.05 20.87 -17.44
N ASN A 227 -11.39 21.24 -18.69
CA ASN A 227 -12.57 22.07 -18.98
C ASN A 227 -13.90 21.36 -18.69
N LEU A 228 -13.89 20.02 -18.66
CA LEU A 228 -15.05 19.18 -18.36
C LEU A 228 -15.19 18.86 -16.85
N MET A 229 -14.34 19.37 -15.95
CA MET A 229 -14.46 19.10 -14.50
C MET A 229 -15.75 19.60 -13.87
N HIS A 230 -16.44 20.57 -14.48
CA HIS A 230 -17.75 21.02 -14.01
C HIS A 230 -18.79 19.87 -13.98
N TYR A 231 -18.66 18.86 -14.85
CA TYR A 231 -19.50 17.65 -14.77
C TYR A 231 -19.25 16.85 -13.49
N ILE A 232 -18.02 16.84 -12.97
CA ILE A 232 -17.69 16.19 -11.70
C ILE A 232 -18.33 16.93 -10.53
N GLU A 233 -18.34 18.26 -10.56
CA GLU A 233 -19.04 19.08 -9.58
C GLU A 233 -20.55 18.83 -9.58
N ILE A 234 -21.17 18.78 -10.76
CA ILE A 234 -22.59 18.43 -10.91
C ILE A 234 -22.87 17.05 -10.31
N TYR A 235 -22.04 16.04 -10.65
CA TYR A 235 -22.18 14.69 -10.12
C TYR A 235 -22.09 14.66 -8.60
N ILE A 236 -21.07 15.31 -8.01
CA ILE A 236 -20.87 15.36 -6.56
C ILE A 236 -22.08 16.02 -5.88
N THR A 237 -22.58 17.11 -6.44
CA THR A 237 -23.73 17.85 -5.88
C THR A 237 -24.98 16.99 -5.88
N LYS A 238 -25.36 16.42 -7.03
CA LYS A 238 -26.54 15.54 -7.15
C LYS A 238 -26.45 14.31 -6.22
N GLN A 239 -25.28 13.68 -6.13
CA GLN A 239 -25.10 12.51 -5.26
C GLN A 239 -25.17 12.84 -3.76
N LYS A 240 -24.73 14.03 -3.37
CA LYS A 240 -24.86 14.49 -1.96
C LYS A 240 -26.31 14.70 -1.56
N GLU A 241 -27.16 15.18 -2.47
CA GLU A 241 -28.61 15.30 -2.21
C GLU A 241 -29.26 13.93 -1.92
N MET A 242 -28.71 12.85 -2.48
CA MET A 242 -29.15 11.48 -2.24
C MET A 242 -28.60 10.87 -0.93
N ASN A 243 -27.81 11.61 -0.14
CA ASN A 243 -27.18 11.16 1.12
C ASN A 243 -26.31 9.90 1.00
N PHE A 244 -25.73 9.64 -0.18
CA PHE A 244 -24.80 8.53 -0.35
C PHE A 244 -23.35 9.01 -0.16
N PRO A 245 -22.49 8.28 0.60
CA PRO A 245 -21.10 8.68 0.75
C PRO A 245 -20.36 8.57 -0.58
N LEU A 246 -19.74 9.68 -0.97
CA LEU A 246 -18.90 9.74 -2.16
C LEU A 246 -17.47 9.39 -1.77
N ILE A 247 -17.01 8.20 -2.15
CA ILE A 247 -15.65 7.75 -1.89
C ILE A 247 -14.78 8.12 -3.09
N CYS A 248 -13.74 8.91 -2.86
CA CYS A 248 -12.68 9.13 -3.84
C CYS A 248 -11.52 8.18 -3.56
N THR A 249 -10.99 7.56 -4.62
CA THR A 249 -9.67 6.94 -4.61
C THR A 249 -8.81 7.67 -5.64
N SER A 250 -7.57 7.98 -5.29
CA SER A 250 -6.66 8.74 -6.14
C SER A 250 -5.24 8.22 -6.02
N VAL A 251 -4.43 8.35 -7.07
CA VAL A 251 -3.01 7.98 -7.07
C VAL A 251 -2.20 9.18 -7.53
N GLY A 252 -1.27 9.63 -6.69
CA GLY A 252 -0.49 10.81 -6.97
C GLY A 252 0.64 11.03 -5.98
N GLU A 253 1.32 12.16 -6.14
CA GLU A 253 2.39 12.58 -5.25
C GLU A 253 1.82 13.40 -4.10
N LEU A 254 2.09 12.99 -2.87
CA LEU A 254 1.75 13.82 -1.72
C LEU A 254 2.73 14.98 -1.62
N SER A 255 2.21 16.18 -1.45
CA SER A 255 3.01 17.37 -1.16
C SER A 255 2.25 18.29 -0.21
N THR A 256 2.91 19.32 0.29
CA THR A 256 2.27 20.35 1.11
C THR A 256 2.25 21.65 0.30
N SER A 257 1.07 22.19 0.08
CA SER A 257 0.86 23.48 -0.60
C SER A 257 0.09 24.43 0.31
N ASN A 258 0.61 25.64 0.52
CA ASN A 258 -0.03 26.67 1.37
C ASN A 258 -0.45 26.17 2.76
N LYS A 259 0.38 25.32 3.40
CA LYS A 259 0.13 24.67 4.71
C LYS A 259 -1.02 23.65 4.73
N ALA A 260 -1.52 23.23 3.57
CA ALA A 260 -2.43 22.11 3.42
C ALA A 260 -1.75 20.98 2.65
N ASP A 261 -1.95 19.74 3.11
CA ASP A 261 -1.49 18.58 2.36
C ASP A 261 -2.37 18.39 1.12
N ILE A 262 -1.75 17.99 0.02
CA ILE A 262 -2.41 17.72 -1.25
C ILE A 262 -1.87 16.43 -1.87
N VAL A 263 -2.67 15.85 -2.76
CA VAL A 263 -2.27 14.73 -3.61
C VAL A 263 -2.29 15.23 -5.05
N GLN A 264 -1.12 15.53 -5.59
CA GLN A 264 -1.02 16.00 -6.96
C GLN A 264 -1.18 14.83 -7.94
N ILE A 265 -2.20 14.92 -8.78
CA ILE A 265 -2.45 13.95 -9.85
C ILE A 265 -2.12 14.56 -11.20
N TYR A 266 -1.63 13.72 -12.10
CA TYR A 266 -1.14 14.16 -13.42
C TYR A 266 -2.04 13.74 -14.58
N ASN A 267 -3.05 12.89 -14.35
CA ASN A 267 -3.91 12.32 -15.40
C ASN A 267 -5.35 12.11 -14.87
N TYR A 268 -6.36 12.34 -15.71
CA TYR A 268 -7.77 12.15 -15.37
C TYR A 268 -8.13 10.71 -14.98
N ARG A 269 -7.28 9.73 -15.34
CA ARG A 269 -7.43 8.31 -14.98
C ARG A 269 -6.92 7.97 -13.59
N HIS A 270 -6.20 8.89 -12.94
CA HIS A 270 -5.58 8.65 -11.63
C HIS A 270 -6.53 8.90 -10.46
N PHE A 271 -7.80 9.17 -10.71
CA PHE A 271 -8.81 9.20 -9.67
C PHE A 271 -10.09 8.50 -10.11
N LYS A 272 -10.86 8.06 -9.12
CA LYS A 272 -12.22 7.54 -9.28
C LYS A 272 -13.10 8.06 -8.17
N ILE A 273 -14.39 8.18 -8.46
CA ILE A 273 -15.44 8.43 -7.48
C ILE A 273 -16.39 7.24 -7.51
N ASN A 274 -16.56 6.54 -6.39
CA ASN A 274 -17.39 5.34 -6.30
C ASN A 274 -17.12 4.28 -7.40
N ARG A 275 -15.84 4.09 -7.73
CA ARG A 275 -15.30 3.25 -8.83
C ARG A 275 -15.59 3.73 -10.25
N LEU A 276 -16.27 4.86 -10.43
CA LEU A 276 -16.46 5.49 -11.72
C LEU A 276 -15.22 6.34 -12.04
N GLY A 277 -14.66 6.12 -13.23
CA GLY A 277 -13.65 7.00 -13.82
C GLY A 277 -14.28 8.24 -14.44
N PHE A 278 -13.45 9.18 -14.86
CA PHE A 278 -13.85 10.49 -15.36
C PHE A 278 -15.01 10.47 -16.38
N TYR A 279 -14.83 9.78 -17.52
CA TYR A 279 -15.85 9.74 -18.57
C TYR A 279 -17.10 8.97 -18.15
N GLN A 280 -16.99 7.96 -17.26
CA GLN A 280 -18.15 7.26 -16.72
C GLN A 280 -19.01 8.17 -15.83
N ILE A 281 -18.38 9.14 -15.16
CA ILE A 281 -19.09 10.16 -14.38
C ILE A 281 -19.82 11.13 -15.31
N ILE A 282 -19.17 11.57 -16.40
CA ILE A 282 -19.81 12.41 -17.42
C ILE A 282 -21.04 11.70 -18.00
N ASP A 283 -20.89 10.43 -18.39
CA ASP A 283 -22.00 9.62 -18.91
C ASP A 283 -23.14 9.52 -17.90
N ALA A 284 -22.83 9.32 -16.61
CA ALA A 284 -23.85 9.28 -15.55
C ALA A 284 -24.59 10.61 -15.39
N VAL A 285 -23.90 11.75 -15.48
CA VAL A 285 -24.54 13.08 -15.41
C VAL A 285 -25.45 13.32 -16.62
N ASN A 286 -25.00 12.95 -17.81
CA ASN A 286 -25.81 13.10 -19.03
C ASN A 286 -27.09 12.25 -18.96
N GLN A 287 -27.02 11.03 -18.42
CA GLN A 287 -28.19 10.18 -18.20
C GLN A 287 -29.14 10.77 -17.16
N MET A 288 -28.63 11.38 -16.08
CA MET A 288 -29.46 12.06 -15.09
C MET A 288 -30.21 13.25 -15.69
N ALA A 289 -29.57 14.02 -16.57
CA ALA A 289 -30.20 15.16 -17.23
C ALA A 289 -31.33 14.71 -18.17
N GLN A 290 -31.18 13.62 -18.91
CA GLN A 290 -32.22 13.10 -19.82
C GLN A 290 -33.50 12.71 -19.07
N ILE A 291 -33.38 12.11 -17.88
CA ILE A 291 -34.53 11.70 -17.06
C ILE A 291 -35.32 12.93 -16.55
N GLU A 292 -34.66 14.06 -16.28
CA GLU A 292 -35.31 15.30 -15.85
C GLU A 292 -36.14 15.98 -16.97
N PHE A 293 -35.89 15.65 -18.25
CA PHE A 293 -36.66 16.19 -19.39
C PHE A 293 -37.80 15.27 -19.86
N GLU A 294 -37.86 14.02 -19.38
CA GLU A 294 -38.92 13.05 -19.73
C GLU A 294 -40.06 12.99 -18.69
N ILE A 295 -40.00 13.79 -17.62
CA ILE A 295 -41.03 13.95 -16.57
C ILE A 295 -41.74 15.29 -16.75
#